data_AF-A0A7K3IWV9-F1
#
_entry.id   AF-A0A7K3IWV9-F1
#
_cell.length_a   1.000
_cell.length_b   1.000
_cell.length_c   1.000
_cell.angle_alpha   90.00
_cell.angle_beta   90.00
_cell.angle_gamma   90.00
#
_symmetry.space_group_name_H-M   'P 1'
#
loop_
_entity.id
_entity.type
_entity.pdbx_description
1 polymer ?
#
loop_
_entity_poly.entity_id
_entity_poly.type
_entity_poly.pdbx_seq_one_letter_code
_entity_poly.pdbx_strand_id
1 'polypeptide(L)' 'MNPGDKRNYTQEDIKIARFAKALGHPARIAILRHLASLDTCRFTDISNELNLANSTVYQHLAELKRAG' A
#
# COMPACT_ATOMS: atom_id res chain seq x y z
N MET A 1 -16.43 -22.00 8.49
CA MET A 1 -15.23 -21.54 9.24
C MET A 1 -14.38 -22.76 9.56
N ASN A 2 -13.07 -22.72 9.30
CA ASN A 2 -12.15 -23.84 9.58
C ASN A 2 -11.52 -23.72 10.98
N PRO A 3 -11.24 -24.84 11.68
CA PRO A 3 -11.02 -24.86 13.13
C PRO A 3 -9.52 -24.95 13.49
N GLY A 4 -8.72 -23.92 13.13
CA GLY A 4 -7.25 -24.03 13.20
C GLY A 4 -6.44 -22.87 13.78
N ASP A 5 -7.02 -21.74 14.19
CA ASP A 5 -6.22 -20.63 14.76
C ASP A 5 -7.01 -19.87 15.83
N LYS A 6 -6.69 -20.10 17.12
CA LYS A 6 -7.31 -19.44 18.28
C LYS A 6 -6.68 -18.06 18.51
N ARG A 7 -6.87 -17.13 17.57
CA ARG A 7 -6.56 -15.72 17.81
C ARG A 7 -7.85 -14.91 17.76
N ASN A 8 -8.36 -14.53 18.93
CA ASN A 8 -9.56 -13.72 19.09
C ASN A 8 -9.25 -12.25 18.75
N TYR A 9 -8.99 -11.95 17.49
CA TYR A 9 -8.86 -10.57 17.02
C TYR A 9 -10.22 -10.03 16.63
N THR A 10 -10.47 -8.76 16.96
CA THR A 10 -11.67 -8.08 16.48
C THR A 10 -11.59 -7.89 14.96
N GLN A 11 -12.73 -7.66 14.31
CA GLN A 11 -12.75 -7.33 12.88
C GLN A 11 -11.98 -6.03 12.60
N GLU A 12 -11.98 -5.10 13.56
CA GLU A 12 -11.21 -3.85 13.45
C GLU A 12 -9.70 -4.13 13.52
N ASP A 13 -9.24 -5.00 14.43
CA ASP A 13 -7.82 -5.41 14.49
C ASP A 13 -7.37 -6.03 13.16
N ILE A 14 -8.20 -6.90 12.57
CA ILE A 14 -7.91 -7.54 11.28
C ILE A 14 -7.84 -6.50 10.16
N LYS A 15 -8.75 -5.52 10.17
CA LYS A 15 -8.79 -4.43 9.18
C LYS A 15 -7.56 -3.53 9.30
N ILE A 16 -7.21 -3.10 10.51
CA ILE A 16 -6.00 -2.30 10.78
C ILE A 16 -4.75 -3.08 10.37
N ALA A 17 -4.65 -4.36 10.73
CA ALA A 17 -3.52 -5.21 10.37
C ALA A 17 -3.36 -5.33 8.84
N ARG A 18 -4.47 -5.42 8.09
CA ARG A 18 -4.45 -5.43 6.62
C ARG A 18 -3.85 -4.15 6.06
N PHE A 19 -4.28 -2.98 6.53
CA PHE A 19 -3.72 -1.70 6.11
C PHE A 19 -2.25 -1.56 6.53
N ALA A 20 -1.91 -1.90 7.78
CA ALA A 20 -0.55 -1.84 8.28
C ALA A 20 0.41 -2.72 7.44
N LYS A 21 -0.01 -3.94 7.07
CA LYS A 21 0.75 -4.80 6.16
C LYS A 21 0.95 -4.17 4.79
N ALA A 22 -0.05 -3.47 4.27
CA ALA A 22 0.03 -2.73 3.02
C ALA A 22 0.89 -1.45 3.11
N LEU A 23 1.02 -0.86 4.29
CA LEU A 23 1.81 0.36 4.51
C LEU A 23 3.26 0.06 4.90
N GLY A 24 3.56 -1.11 5.48
CA GLY A 24 4.86 -1.45 6.06
C GLY A 24 6.05 -1.57 5.10
N HIS A 25 5.94 -1.15 3.84
CA HIS A 25 7.08 -1.11 2.91
C HIS A 25 7.44 0.35 2.59
N PRO A 26 8.72 0.75 2.70
CA PRO A 26 9.12 2.15 2.53
C PRO A 26 8.76 2.74 1.15
N ALA A 27 8.90 1.96 0.07
CA ALA A 27 8.49 2.41 -1.27
C ALA A 27 7.00 2.79 -1.34
N ARG A 28 6.11 2.05 -0.64
CA ARG A 28 4.67 2.35 -0.63
C ARG A 28 4.37 3.64 0.12
N ILE A 29 5.09 3.91 1.21
CA ILE A 29 5.00 5.19 1.92
C ILE A 29 5.49 6.35 1.04
N ALA A 30 6.60 6.18 0.32
CA ALA A 30 7.12 7.20 -0.59
C ALA A 30 6.13 7.49 -1.74
N ILE A 31 5.53 6.46 -2.32
CA ILE A 31 4.48 6.58 -3.34
C ILE A 31 3.28 7.36 -2.79
N LEU A 32 2.75 6.99 -1.61
CA LEU A 32 1.60 7.67 -1.02
C LEU A 32 1.90 9.14 -0.70
N ARG A 33 3.10 9.43 -0.17
CA ARG A 33 3.52 10.81 0.12
C ARG A 33 3.64 11.64 -1.15
N HIS A 34 4.22 11.07 -2.20
CA HIS A 34 4.30 11.75 -3.50
C HIS A 34 2.89 12.01 -4.05
N LEU A 35 2.02 11.00 -4.10
CA LEU A 35 0.64 11.16 -4.56
C LEU A 35 -0.14 12.21 -3.76
N ALA A 36 0.05 12.25 -2.43
CA ALA A 36 -0.59 13.23 -1.55
C ALA A 36 -0.06 14.66 -1.74
N SER A 37 1.13 14.84 -2.32
CA SER A 37 1.69 16.16 -2.65
C SER A 37 1.26 16.70 -4.02
N LEU A 38 0.57 15.90 -4.84
CA LEU A 38 0.14 16.33 -6.17
C LEU A 38 -1.18 17.10 -6.08
N ASP A 39 -1.16 18.39 -6.47
CA ASP A 39 -2.38 19.22 -6.58
C ASP A 39 -3.26 18.83 -7.78
N THR A 40 -2.70 18.12 -8.77
CA THR A 40 -3.43 17.61 -9.95
C THR A 40 -2.98 16.20 -10.28
N CYS A 41 -3.91 15.36 -10.76
CA CYS A 41 -3.61 13.97 -11.15
C CYS A 41 -2.78 13.96 -12.45
N ARG A 42 -1.48 14.21 -12.35
CA ARG A 42 -0.51 13.93 -13.40
C ARG A 42 0.32 12.73 -12.98
N PHE A 43 0.19 11.65 -13.72
CA PHE A 43 1.07 10.48 -13.65
C PHE A 43 2.41 10.79 -14.32
N THR A 44 3.05 11.92 -13.99
CA THR A 44 4.38 12.22 -14.50
C THR A 44 5.39 11.46 -13.65
N ASP A 45 5.84 10.32 -14.20
CA ASP A 45 6.91 9.42 -13.77
C ASP A 45 7.28 9.40 -12.28
N ILE A 46 6.35 8.91 -11.45
CA ILE A 46 6.64 8.42 -10.08
C ILE A 46 7.91 7.56 -10.07
N SER A 47 8.12 6.78 -11.13
CA SER A 47 9.31 5.96 -11.36
C SER A 47 10.62 6.76 -11.40
N ASN A 48 10.64 7.91 -12.08
CA ASN A 48 11.82 8.77 -12.12
C ASN A 48 12.05 9.47 -10.77
N GLU A 49 10.98 9.94 -10.13
CA GLU A 49 11.09 10.64 -8.85
C GLU A 49 11.50 9.72 -7.69
N LEU A 50 11.00 8.49 -7.68
CA LEU A 50 11.32 7.50 -6.64
C LEU A 50 12.52 6.62 -7.01
N ASN A 51 13.10 6.80 -8.20
CA ASN A 51 14.16 5.95 -8.75
C ASN A 51 13.78 4.45 -8.69
N LEU A 52 12.56 4.14 -9.14
CA LEU A 52 12.00 2.79 -9.19
C LEU A 52 11.61 2.46 -10.63
N ALA A 53 11.71 1.18 -11.00
CA ALA A 53 11.17 0.73 -12.29
C ALA A 53 9.63 0.85 -12.30
N ASN A 54 9.07 1.15 -13.47
CA ASN A 54 7.61 1.23 -13.67
C ASN A 54 6.87 -0.02 -13.16
N SER A 55 7.40 -1.21 -13.46
CA SER A 55 6.83 -2.49 -12.98
C SER A 55 6.77 -2.56 -11.45
N THR A 56 7.82 -2.10 -10.77
CA THR A 56 7.90 -2.05 -9.30
C THR A 56 6.89 -1.05 -8.73
N VAL A 57 6.76 0.13 -9.34
CA VAL A 57 5.74 1.12 -8.93
C VAL A 57 4.34 0.54 -9.09
N TYR A 58 4.01 -0.08 -10.23
CA TYR A 58 2.71 -0.72 -10.44
C TYR A 58 2.43 -1.85 -9.44
N GLN A 59 3.43 -2.68 -9.13
CA GLN A 59 3.29 -3.73 -8.12
C GLN A 59 2.95 -3.14 -6.75
N HIS A 60 3.66 -2.09 -6.33
CA HIS A 60 3.39 -1.43 -5.06
C HIS A 60 2.00 -0.74 -5.02
N LEU A 61 1.59 -0.08 -6.10
CA LEU A 61 0.25 0.48 -6.24
C LEU A 61 -0.84 -0.59 -6.20
N ALA A 62 -0.62 -1.75 -6.81
CA ALA A 62 -1.56 -2.86 -6.76
C ALA A 62 -1.74 -3.40 -5.33
N GLU A 63 -0.65 -3.54 -4.55
CA GLU A 63 -0.74 -3.93 -3.14
C GLU A 63 -1.49 -2.90 -2.29
N LEU A 64 -1.24 -1.61 -2.51
CA LEU A 64 -1.96 -0.53 -1.83
C LEU A 64 -3.46 -0.56 -2.15
N LYS A 65 -3.82 -0.64 -3.43
CA LYS A 65 -5.22 -0.71 -3.90
C LYS A 65 -5.97 -1.94 -3.39
N ARG A 66 -5.31 -3.09 -3.24
CA ARG A 66 -5.93 -4.29 -2.66
C ARG A 66 -6.24 -4.12 -1.18
N ALA A 67 -5.54 -3.23 -0.48
CA ALA A 67 -5.74 -3.00 0.94
C ALA A 67 -6.99 -2.16 1.25
N GLY A 68 -7.46 -1.33 0.31
CA GLY A 68 -8.65 -0.49 0.42
C GLY A 68 -8.47 0.81 -0.34
#